data_AF-A0A497XLH3-F1
#
_entry.id   AF-A0A497XLH3-F1
#
_cell.length_a   1.000
_cell.length_b   1.000
_cell.length_c   1.000
_cell.angle_alpha   90.00
_cell.angle_beta   90.00
_cell.angle_gamma   90.00
#
_symmetry.space_group_name_H-M   'P 1'
#
loop_
_entity.id
_entity.type
_entity.pdbx_description
1 polymer ?
#
loop_
_entity_poly.entity_id
_entity_poly.type
_entity_poly.pdbx_seq_one_letter_code
_entity_poly.pdbx_strand_id
1 'polypeptide(L)'
;MKTKFAISQKLSLMIAVVFTVIAPVMGYLAIGLPPVIIVGGSALIGLVCWYFTYLQKPVDPKIILPLFLLTVSGLQIHIIEEYLTGFAPAMSRLFDIPWTEKSFLMVFALVGPTIYTLTALGLYHRVPIAGFVAWFIFIGPGVAEFTHFIFPLIKPELNATALNPLSATIDGTLIANMRNYYLGATGTYYFPGMWTAILPMIPGIYAIYRLFKLNRLERV
;
A
#
# COMPACT_ATOMS: atom_id res chain seq x y z
N MET A 1 -4.87 -28.21 -20.96
CA MET A 1 -6.20 -28.39 -20.33
C MET A 1 -6.77 -27.00 -20.03
N LYS A 2 -7.86 -26.55 -20.67
CA LYS A 2 -8.46 -25.23 -20.38
C LYS A 2 -9.05 -25.28 -18.97
N THR A 3 -8.41 -24.63 -17.99
CA THR A 3 -8.95 -24.50 -16.63
C THR A 3 -10.26 -23.72 -16.70
N LYS A 4 -11.38 -24.40 -16.43
CA LYS A 4 -12.69 -23.75 -16.32
C LYS A 4 -12.77 -23.09 -14.94
N PHE A 5 -12.60 -21.78 -14.88
CA PHE A 5 -12.87 -21.02 -13.67
C PHE A 5 -14.34 -21.15 -13.23
N ALA A 6 -14.56 -21.29 -11.92
CA ALA A 6 -15.87 -21.15 -11.30
C ALA A 6 -16.40 -19.71 -11.46
N ILE A 7 -17.72 -19.52 -11.30
CA ILE A 7 -18.36 -18.21 -11.43
C ILE A 7 -17.76 -17.20 -10.42
N SER A 8 -17.55 -17.62 -9.17
CA SER A 8 -16.93 -16.79 -8.13
C SER A 8 -15.52 -16.33 -8.48
N GLN A 9 -14.73 -17.19 -9.13
CA GLN A 9 -13.37 -16.88 -9.60
C GLN A 9 -13.41 -15.88 -10.76
N LYS A 10 -14.32 -16.06 -11.73
CA LYS A 10 -14.50 -15.11 -12.84
C LYS A 10 -14.92 -13.73 -12.35
N LEU A 11 -15.89 -13.68 -11.43
CA LEU A 11 -16.36 -12.45 -10.80
C LEU A 11 -15.22 -11.77 -10.02
N SER A 12 -14.47 -12.52 -9.23
CA SER A 12 -13.32 -11.99 -8.50
C SER A 12 -12.25 -11.44 -9.44
N LEU A 13 -11.95 -12.14 -10.54
CA LEU A 13 -10.99 -11.67 -11.55
C LEU A 13 -11.45 -10.37 -12.21
N MET A 14 -12.74 -10.28 -12.57
CA MET A 14 -13.30 -9.05 -13.13
C MET A 14 -13.19 -7.89 -12.13
N ILE A 15 -13.56 -8.10 -10.87
CA ILE A 15 -13.45 -7.07 -9.82
C ILE A 15 -11.99 -6.63 -9.64
N ALA A 16 -11.05 -7.57 -9.58
CA ALA A 16 -9.63 -7.26 -9.44
C ALA A 16 -9.09 -6.44 -10.62
N VAL A 17 -9.43 -6.82 -11.86
CA VAL A 17 -9.04 -6.07 -13.07
C VAL A 17 -9.63 -4.67 -13.06
N VAL A 18 -10.92 -4.52 -12.72
CA VAL A 18 -11.56 -3.21 -12.61
C VAL A 18 -10.87 -2.37 -11.55
N PHE A 19 -10.57 -2.93 -10.38
CA PHE A 19 -9.85 -2.22 -9.32
C PHE A 19 -8.45 -1.76 -9.78
N THR A 20 -7.68 -2.64 -10.42
CA THR A 20 -6.32 -2.33 -10.93
C THR A 20 -6.30 -1.18 -11.93
N VAL A 21 -7.41 -0.90 -12.63
CA VAL A 21 -7.51 0.23 -13.57
C VAL A 21 -8.15 1.45 -12.91
N ILE A 22 -9.31 1.28 -12.28
CA ILE A 22 -10.13 2.40 -11.81
C ILE A 22 -9.50 3.07 -10.60
N ALA A 23 -8.97 2.33 -9.63
CA ALA A 23 -8.41 2.94 -8.43
C ALA A 23 -7.20 3.87 -8.74
N PRO A 24 -6.23 3.47 -9.58
CA PRO A 24 -5.15 4.37 -10.01
C PRO A 24 -5.64 5.56 -10.82
N VAL A 25 -6.61 5.38 -11.74
CA VAL A 25 -7.17 6.50 -12.52
C VAL A 25 -7.85 7.51 -11.61
N MET A 26 -8.68 7.05 -10.66
CA MET A 26 -9.32 7.95 -9.69
C MET A 26 -8.30 8.63 -8.78
N GLY A 27 -7.26 7.91 -8.36
CA GLY A 27 -6.15 8.47 -7.59
C GLY A 27 -5.40 9.56 -8.37
N TYR A 28 -5.16 9.34 -9.67
CA TYR A 28 -4.53 10.32 -10.55
C TYR A 28 -5.35 11.60 -10.64
N LEU A 29 -6.65 11.47 -10.90
CA LEU A 29 -7.54 12.61 -11.07
C LEU A 29 -7.75 13.40 -9.77
N ALA A 30 -7.62 12.75 -8.61
CA ALA A 30 -7.85 13.39 -7.32
C ALA A 30 -6.58 13.96 -6.67
N ILE A 31 -5.40 13.39 -6.95
CA ILE A 31 -4.17 13.63 -6.17
C ILE A 31 -2.95 13.80 -7.08
N GLY A 32 -2.90 13.11 -8.21
CA GLY A 32 -1.78 13.14 -9.15
C GLY A 32 -1.04 11.81 -9.28
N LEU A 33 0.21 11.85 -9.73
CA LEU A 33 0.96 10.66 -10.13
C LEU A 33 1.29 9.65 -9.01
N PRO A 34 1.63 10.06 -7.76
CA PRO A 34 2.14 9.11 -6.75
C PRO A 34 1.19 7.91 -6.46
N PRO A 35 -0.14 8.10 -6.29
CA PRO A 35 -1.07 6.99 -6.16
C PRO A 35 -1.07 6.00 -7.33
N VAL A 36 -0.82 6.46 -8.56
CA VAL A 36 -0.75 5.57 -9.74
C VAL A 36 0.40 4.60 -9.60
N ILE A 37 1.56 5.10 -9.19
CA ILE A 37 2.78 4.31 -9.05
C ILE A 37 2.62 3.32 -7.90
N ILE A 38 2.17 3.81 -6.73
CA ILE A 38 2.09 3.00 -5.52
C ILE A 38 0.89 2.04 -5.60
N VAL A 39 -0.34 2.55 -5.69
CA VAL A 39 -1.54 1.72 -5.70
C VAL A 39 -1.65 0.92 -6.99
N GLY A 40 -1.40 1.53 -8.14
CA GLY A 40 -1.48 0.86 -9.44
C GLY A 40 -0.39 -0.18 -9.63
N GLY A 41 0.85 0.14 -9.28
CA GLY A 41 1.97 -0.80 -9.32
C GLY A 41 1.71 -2.03 -8.43
N SER A 42 1.32 -1.81 -7.18
CA SER A 42 1.01 -2.91 -6.25
C SER A 42 -0.22 -3.71 -6.68
N ALA A 43 -1.26 -3.07 -7.23
CA ALA A 43 -2.45 -3.76 -7.72
C ALA A 43 -2.14 -4.62 -8.96
N LEU A 44 -1.29 -4.13 -9.87
CA LEU A 44 -0.90 -4.88 -11.05
C LEU A 44 -0.03 -6.10 -10.69
N ILE A 45 1.01 -5.89 -9.88
CA ILE A 45 1.86 -6.99 -9.42
C ILE A 45 1.05 -7.98 -8.60
N GLY A 46 0.20 -7.49 -7.69
CA GLY A 46 -0.69 -8.30 -6.88
C GLY A 46 -1.66 -9.13 -7.72
N LEU A 47 -2.27 -8.55 -8.77
CA LEU A 47 -3.14 -9.24 -9.72
C LEU A 47 -2.41 -10.42 -10.39
N VAL A 48 -1.20 -10.17 -10.89
CA VAL A 48 -0.37 -11.18 -11.55
C VAL A 48 -0.02 -12.31 -10.58
N CYS A 49 0.53 -11.98 -9.40
CA CYS A 49 0.92 -12.97 -8.41
C CYS A 49 -0.27 -13.81 -7.92
N TRP A 50 -1.39 -13.16 -7.62
CA TRP A 50 -2.63 -13.80 -7.19
C TRP A 50 -3.19 -14.76 -8.25
N TYR A 51 -3.21 -14.32 -9.51
CA TYR A 51 -3.71 -15.13 -10.63
C TYR A 51 -2.98 -16.47 -10.74
N PHE A 52 -1.65 -16.47 -10.52
CA PHE A 52 -0.82 -17.67 -10.65
C PHE A 52 -0.70 -18.53 -9.40
N THR A 53 -1.09 -18.04 -8.22
CA THR A 53 -0.83 -18.72 -6.94
C THR A 53 -2.09 -19.06 -6.13
N TYR A 54 -3.10 -18.20 -6.13
CA TYR A 54 -4.23 -18.31 -5.19
C TYR A 54 -5.57 -18.44 -5.90
N LEU A 55 -5.78 -17.76 -7.03
CA LEU A 55 -7.08 -17.68 -7.71
C LEU A 55 -7.69 -19.08 -7.98
N GLN A 56 -6.90 -19.99 -8.53
CA GLN A 56 -7.35 -21.35 -8.84
C GLN A 56 -7.38 -22.26 -7.63
N LYS A 57 -6.39 -22.13 -6.74
CA LYS A 57 -6.19 -22.98 -5.58
C LYS A 57 -5.93 -22.10 -4.35
N PRO A 58 -6.99 -21.70 -3.64
CA PRO A 58 -6.86 -20.88 -2.45
C PRO A 58 -5.95 -21.55 -1.41
N VAL A 59 -5.00 -20.77 -0.90
CA VAL A 59 -4.02 -21.25 0.09
C VAL A 59 -4.72 -21.53 1.42
N ASP A 60 -4.22 -22.52 2.16
CA ASP A 60 -4.73 -22.85 3.50
C ASP A 60 -4.70 -21.60 4.41
N PRO A 61 -5.82 -21.22 5.04
CA PRO A 61 -5.90 -20.12 6.00
C PRO A 61 -4.83 -20.22 7.09
N LYS A 62 -4.46 -21.42 7.55
CA LYS A 62 -3.41 -21.61 8.57
C LYS A 62 -2.05 -21.06 8.16
N ILE A 63 -1.82 -20.88 6.86
CA ILE A 63 -0.57 -20.35 6.30
C ILE A 63 -0.73 -18.86 6.01
N ILE A 64 -1.71 -18.47 5.19
CA ILE A 64 -1.81 -17.10 4.68
C ILE A 64 -2.36 -16.12 5.73
N LEU A 65 -3.29 -16.55 6.57
CA LEU A 65 -3.98 -15.65 7.49
C LEU A 65 -3.06 -15.08 8.59
N PRO A 66 -2.20 -15.87 9.27
CA PRO A 66 -1.27 -15.30 10.25
C PRO A 66 -0.33 -14.27 9.62
N LEU A 67 0.15 -14.55 8.41
CA LEU A 67 1.05 -13.64 7.69
C LEU A 67 0.35 -12.34 7.31
N PHE A 68 -0.88 -12.45 6.79
CA PHE A 68 -1.72 -11.29 6.48
C PHE A 68 -2.00 -10.44 7.72
N LEU A 69 -2.40 -11.07 8.83
CA LEU A 69 -2.70 -10.36 10.07
C LEU A 69 -1.46 -9.67 10.65
N LEU A 70 -0.28 -10.30 10.59
CA LEU A 70 0.97 -9.69 11.03
C LEU A 70 1.35 -8.48 10.17
N THR A 71 1.24 -8.59 8.84
CA THR A 71 1.45 -7.46 7.92
C THR A 71 0.51 -6.31 8.23
N VAL A 72 -0.80 -6.58 8.39
CA VAL A 72 -1.79 -5.55 8.67
C VAL A 72 -1.57 -4.92 10.05
N SER A 73 -1.21 -5.72 11.06
CA SER A 73 -0.92 -5.21 12.41
C SER A 73 0.31 -4.29 12.40
N GLY A 74 1.38 -4.69 11.71
CA GLY A 74 2.55 -3.85 11.49
C GLY A 74 2.21 -2.57 10.75
N LEU A 75 1.35 -2.66 9.72
CA LEU A 75 0.87 -1.50 8.97
C LEU A 75 0.07 -0.53 9.84
N GLN A 76 -0.75 -1.00 10.78
CA GLN A 76 -1.47 -0.09 11.69
C GLN A 76 -0.51 0.68 12.59
N ILE A 77 0.53 0.02 13.13
CA ILE A 77 1.56 0.71 13.91
C ILE A 77 2.30 1.72 13.04
N HIS A 78 2.58 1.36 11.79
CA HIS A 78 3.24 2.25 10.83
C HIS A 78 2.44 3.52 10.57
N ILE A 79 1.13 3.39 10.28
CA ILE A 79 0.22 4.52 10.06
C ILE A 79 0.14 5.45 11.28
N ILE A 80 0.28 4.90 12.51
CA ILE A 80 0.33 5.72 13.73
C ILE A 80 1.59 6.61 13.72
N GLU A 81 2.76 6.07 13.39
CA GLU A 81 3.98 6.89 13.26
C GLU A 81 3.81 7.95 12.18
N GLU A 82 3.33 7.55 10.99
CA GLU A 82 3.09 8.45 9.86
C GLU A 82 2.17 9.61 10.22
N TYR A 83 1.08 9.35 10.95
CA TYR A 83 0.19 10.39 11.47
C TYR A 83 0.91 11.32 12.45
N LEU A 84 1.55 10.78 13.48
CA LEU A 84 2.22 11.57 14.53
C LEU A 84 3.36 12.44 13.99
N THR A 85 3.95 12.04 12.87
CA THR A 85 5.10 12.72 12.26
C THR A 85 4.75 13.51 11.00
N GLY A 86 3.48 13.52 10.59
CA GLY A 86 2.96 14.37 9.52
C GLY A 86 3.35 13.90 8.12
N PHE A 87 3.22 12.59 7.85
CA PHE A 87 3.49 11.99 6.55
C PHE A 87 2.70 12.63 5.41
N ALA A 88 1.38 12.83 5.58
CA ALA A 88 0.55 13.38 4.51
C ALA A 88 0.94 14.81 4.08
N PRO A 89 1.15 15.77 5.01
CA PRO A 89 1.76 17.05 4.68
C PRO A 89 3.16 16.94 4.07
N ALA A 90 4.00 15.99 4.52
CA ALA A 90 5.34 15.78 3.96
C ALA A 90 5.29 15.34 2.49
N MET A 91 4.39 14.41 2.16
CA MET A 91 4.15 13.94 0.79
C MET A 91 3.64 15.07 -0.12
N SER A 92 2.75 15.91 0.40
CA SER A 92 2.26 17.09 -0.31
C SER A 92 3.37 18.05 -0.68
N ARG A 93 4.33 18.30 0.22
CA ARG A 93 5.52 19.11 -0.07
C ARG A 93 6.50 18.43 -1.01
N LEU A 94 6.65 17.11 -0.89
CA LEU A 94 7.57 16.33 -1.69
C LEU A 94 7.17 16.31 -3.16
N PHE A 95 5.87 16.16 -3.44
CA PHE A 95 5.35 15.91 -4.79
C PHE A 95 4.40 16.98 -5.34
N ASP A 96 4.17 18.07 -4.61
CA ASP A 96 3.20 19.11 -4.96
C ASP A 96 1.79 18.53 -5.23
N ILE A 97 1.26 17.79 -4.25
CA ILE A 97 -0.04 17.10 -4.35
C ILE A 97 -1.01 17.57 -3.26
N PRO A 98 -2.34 17.59 -3.52
CA PRO A 98 -3.36 18.03 -2.56
C PRO A 98 -3.70 16.93 -1.52
N TRP A 99 -2.70 16.38 -0.82
CA TRP A 99 -2.89 15.24 0.08
C TRP A 99 -2.99 15.64 1.57
N THR A 100 -4.22 15.88 2.03
CA THR A 100 -4.49 16.27 3.42
C THR A 100 -4.32 15.11 4.41
N GLU A 101 -4.03 15.44 5.66
CA GLU A 101 -4.07 14.49 6.79
C GLU A 101 -5.46 13.84 6.94
N LYS A 102 -6.54 14.60 6.72
CA LYS A 102 -7.91 14.06 6.73
C LYS A 102 -8.09 12.96 5.69
N SER A 103 -7.64 13.19 4.44
CA SER A 103 -7.71 12.20 3.37
C SER A 103 -6.87 10.97 3.69
N PHE A 104 -5.67 11.18 4.23
CA PHE A 104 -4.79 10.11 4.70
C PHE A 104 -5.48 9.20 5.73
N LEU A 105 -6.05 9.78 6.80
CA LEU A 105 -6.74 9.03 7.84
C LEU A 105 -7.98 8.30 7.30
N MET A 106 -8.78 8.95 6.46
CA MET A 106 -9.94 8.32 5.84
C MET A 106 -9.56 7.07 5.04
N VAL A 107 -8.49 7.14 4.24
CA VAL A 107 -8.07 6.03 3.39
C VAL A 107 -7.33 4.95 4.20
N PHE A 108 -6.29 5.31 4.93
CA PHE A 108 -5.38 4.33 5.53
C PHE A 108 -5.74 3.92 6.95
N ALA A 109 -6.36 4.79 7.75
CA ALA A 109 -6.73 4.46 9.13
C ALA A 109 -8.17 3.97 9.29
N LEU A 110 -9.05 4.21 8.30
CA LEU A 110 -10.47 3.83 8.39
C LEU A 110 -10.91 2.85 7.29
N VAL A 111 -10.84 3.26 6.03
CA VAL A 111 -11.30 2.43 4.90
C VAL A 111 -10.41 1.20 4.72
N GLY A 112 -9.09 1.39 4.73
CA GLY A 112 -8.10 0.31 4.64
C GLY A 112 -8.32 -0.79 5.68
N PRO A 113 -8.33 -0.48 6.99
CA PRO A 113 -8.55 -1.47 8.05
C PRO A 113 -9.88 -2.21 7.91
N THR A 114 -10.95 -1.53 7.49
CA THR A 114 -12.23 -2.18 7.19
C THR A 114 -12.07 -3.24 6.09
N ILE A 115 -11.40 -2.90 5.00
CA ILE A 115 -11.10 -3.84 3.91
C ILE A 115 -10.20 -4.97 4.40
N TYR A 116 -9.23 -4.70 5.27
CA TYR A 116 -8.31 -5.70 5.79
C TYR A 116 -9.03 -6.71 6.70
N THR A 117 -9.93 -6.25 7.57
CA THR A 117 -10.75 -7.13 8.40
C THR A 117 -11.66 -8.03 7.55
N LEU A 118 -12.32 -7.47 6.53
CA LEU A 118 -13.13 -8.26 5.60
C LEU A 118 -12.27 -9.25 4.80
N THR A 119 -11.04 -8.86 4.45
CA THR A 119 -10.08 -9.73 3.77
C THR A 119 -9.66 -10.88 4.67
N ALA A 120 -9.43 -10.66 5.97
CA ALA A 120 -9.13 -11.73 6.92
C ALA A 120 -10.25 -12.78 6.97
N LEU A 121 -11.52 -12.34 7.03
CA LEU A 121 -12.68 -13.24 6.92
C LEU A 121 -12.73 -13.96 5.58
N GLY A 122 -12.50 -13.24 4.48
CA GLY A 122 -12.46 -13.81 3.15
C GLY A 122 -11.36 -14.85 2.98
N LEU A 123 -10.17 -14.62 3.54
CA LEU A 123 -9.06 -15.57 3.54
C LEU A 123 -9.42 -16.83 4.35
N TYR A 124 -10.04 -16.67 5.53
CA TYR A 124 -10.51 -17.77 6.35
C TYR A 124 -11.50 -18.67 5.60
N HIS A 125 -12.45 -18.06 4.88
CA HIS A 125 -13.45 -18.75 4.06
C HIS A 125 -12.98 -19.07 2.64
N ARG A 126 -11.70 -18.83 2.30
CA ARG A 126 -11.10 -19.09 0.97
C ARG A 126 -11.84 -18.40 -0.20
N VAL A 127 -12.37 -17.21 0.04
CA VAL A 127 -13.01 -16.37 -0.98
C VAL A 127 -11.93 -15.90 -1.97
N PRO A 128 -12.10 -16.11 -3.30
CA PRO A 128 -11.02 -15.86 -4.26
C PRO A 128 -10.49 -14.43 -4.27
N ILE A 129 -11.37 -13.41 -4.21
CA ILE A 129 -10.96 -12.00 -4.20
C ILE A 129 -10.14 -11.62 -2.95
N ALA A 130 -10.32 -12.30 -1.82
CA ALA A 130 -9.54 -12.02 -0.61
C ALA A 130 -8.04 -12.31 -0.84
N GLY A 131 -7.72 -13.30 -1.67
CA GLY A 131 -6.34 -13.54 -2.09
C GLY A 131 -5.74 -12.40 -2.90
N PHE A 132 -6.54 -11.72 -3.75
CA PHE A 132 -6.06 -10.56 -4.51
C PHE A 132 -5.72 -9.41 -3.57
N VAL A 133 -6.62 -9.10 -2.64
CA VAL A 133 -6.39 -8.04 -1.65
C VAL A 133 -5.19 -8.40 -0.77
N ALA A 134 -5.04 -9.65 -0.35
CA ALA A 134 -3.85 -10.08 0.41
C ALA A 134 -2.55 -9.86 -0.37
N TRP A 135 -2.50 -10.24 -1.65
CA TRP A 135 -1.33 -9.99 -2.51
C TRP A 135 -1.07 -8.50 -2.72
N PHE A 136 -2.11 -7.70 -2.94
CA PHE A 136 -2.00 -6.24 -3.01
C PHE A 136 -1.36 -5.67 -1.73
N ILE A 137 -1.78 -6.15 -0.55
CA ILE A 137 -1.23 -5.72 0.74
C ILE A 137 0.20 -6.21 0.97
N PHE A 138 0.51 -7.46 0.61
CA PHE A 138 1.89 -7.94 0.71
C PHE A 138 2.86 -7.16 -0.18
N ILE A 139 2.41 -6.65 -1.34
CA ILE A 139 3.26 -5.91 -2.27
C ILE A 139 3.29 -4.41 -1.98
N GLY A 140 2.14 -3.79 -1.69
CA GLY A 140 2.06 -2.37 -1.34
C GLY A 140 2.69 -2.15 0.03
N PRO A 141 1.91 -2.11 1.12
CA PRO A 141 2.47 -1.90 2.45
C PRO A 141 3.45 -2.99 2.92
N GLY A 142 3.42 -4.19 2.34
CA GLY A 142 4.37 -5.25 2.68
C GLY A 142 5.72 -5.18 1.96
N VAL A 143 5.88 -4.37 0.91
CA VAL A 143 7.20 -4.16 0.28
C VAL A 143 7.47 -2.68 0.11
N ALA A 144 6.56 -1.94 -0.53
CA ALA A 144 6.72 -0.55 -0.96
C ALA A 144 7.05 0.45 0.16
N GLU A 145 6.87 0.12 1.44
CA GLU A 145 7.30 0.97 2.55
C GLU A 145 8.82 1.21 2.60
N PHE A 146 9.61 0.45 1.83
CA PHE A 146 11.02 0.78 1.61
C PHE A 146 11.22 2.20 1.05
N THR A 147 10.19 2.78 0.42
CA THR A 147 10.23 4.14 -0.13
C THR A 147 10.43 5.21 0.94
N HIS A 148 10.07 4.95 2.20
CA HIS A 148 10.36 5.87 3.32
C HIS A 148 11.85 6.14 3.48
N PHE A 149 12.71 5.16 3.16
CA PHE A 149 14.17 5.29 3.15
C PHE A 149 14.69 6.09 1.93
N ILE A 150 13.86 6.31 0.93
CA ILE A 150 14.23 7.04 -0.28
C ILE A 150 13.75 8.49 -0.21
N PHE A 151 12.57 8.74 0.37
CA PHE A 151 11.95 10.08 0.37
C PHE A 151 12.85 11.23 0.87
N PRO A 152 13.66 11.09 1.95
CA PRO A 152 14.56 12.17 2.39
C PRO A 152 15.64 12.53 1.36
N LEU A 153 15.92 11.64 0.42
CA LEU A 153 16.94 11.84 -0.62
C LEU A 153 16.37 12.57 -1.84
N ILE A 154 15.04 12.64 -1.97
CA ILE A 154 14.36 13.29 -3.07
C ILE A 154 14.21 14.79 -2.74
N LYS A 155 14.64 15.64 -3.67
CA LYS A 155 14.43 17.09 -3.57
C LYS A 155 12.92 17.37 -3.69
N PRO A 156 12.29 18.01 -2.70
CA PRO A 156 10.86 18.29 -2.74
C PRO A 156 10.56 19.38 -3.78
N GLU A 157 9.40 19.24 -4.43
CA GLU A 157 8.89 20.21 -5.41
C GLU A 157 8.65 21.58 -4.75
N LEU A 158 8.16 21.58 -3.50
CA LEU A 158 7.82 22.80 -2.78
C LEU A 158 8.92 23.27 -1.82
N ASN A 159 9.51 24.42 -2.15
CA ASN A 159 10.41 25.21 -1.31
C ASN A 159 11.54 24.39 -0.65
N ALA A 160 12.35 23.74 -1.48
CA ALA A 160 13.29 22.70 -1.04
C ALA A 160 14.32 23.11 0.00
N THR A 161 14.72 24.38 0.04
CA THR A 161 15.76 24.89 0.95
C THR A 161 15.20 25.45 2.26
N ALA A 162 13.91 25.77 2.32
CA ALA A 162 13.31 26.34 3.53
C ALA A 162 13.19 25.29 4.64
N LEU A 163 13.71 25.60 5.83
CA LEU A 163 13.62 24.72 7.00
C LEU A 163 12.27 24.84 7.73
N ASN A 164 11.63 26.00 7.64
CA ASN A 164 10.35 26.22 8.29
C ASN A 164 9.23 25.40 7.62
N PRO A 165 8.22 24.96 8.39
CA PRO A 165 7.02 24.36 7.82
C PRO A 165 6.33 25.33 6.86
N LEU A 166 5.80 24.79 5.76
CA LEU A 166 5.05 25.54 4.76
C LEU A 166 3.55 25.22 4.88
N SER A 167 2.71 26.24 4.77
CA SER A 167 1.27 26.07 4.54
C SER A 167 0.91 26.74 3.22
N ALA A 168 0.27 26.00 2.32
CA ALA A 168 -0.05 26.47 0.98
C ALA A 168 -1.35 25.83 0.46
N THR A 169 -1.97 26.46 -0.53
CA THR A 169 -3.10 25.89 -1.26
C THR A 169 -2.57 25.20 -2.51
N ILE A 170 -2.81 23.90 -2.63
CA ILE A 170 -2.43 23.08 -3.79
C ILE A 170 -3.75 22.59 -4.40
N ASP A 171 -3.99 22.87 -5.68
CA ASP A 171 -5.23 22.52 -6.39
C ASP A 171 -6.52 22.86 -5.62
N GLY A 172 -6.56 24.06 -5.04
CA GLY A 172 -7.71 24.55 -4.27
C GLY A 172 -7.86 23.94 -2.87
N THR A 173 -6.94 23.06 -2.45
CA THR A 173 -6.93 22.42 -1.13
C THR A 173 -5.84 23.01 -0.25
N LEU A 174 -6.21 23.55 0.92
CA LEU A 174 -5.25 24.04 1.90
C LEU A 174 -4.52 22.87 2.58
N ILE A 175 -3.21 22.81 2.42
CA ILE A 175 -2.32 21.90 3.15
C ILE A 175 -1.54 22.72 4.16
N ALA A 176 -1.68 22.38 5.44
CA ALA A 176 -1.01 23.06 6.54
C ALA A 176 0.23 22.31 7.02
N ASN A 177 1.20 23.06 7.54
CA ASN A 177 2.34 22.54 8.32
C ASN A 177 3.20 21.48 7.60
N MET A 178 3.42 21.64 6.31
CA MET A 178 4.28 20.76 5.52
C MET A 178 5.76 20.93 5.92
N ARG A 179 6.23 20.06 6.80
CA ARG A 179 7.64 20.03 7.25
C ARG A 179 8.58 19.61 6.13
N ASN A 180 9.81 20.11 6.16
CA ASN A 180 10.86 19.68 5.24
C ASN A 180 11.56 18.45 5.81
N TYR A 181 11.67 17.39 5.02
CA TYR A 181 12.41 16.18 5.36
C TYR A 181 13.58 15.91 4.40
N TYR A 182 13.86 16.86 3.49
CA TYR A 182 14.94 16.72 2.53
C TYR A 182 16.30 16.79 3.22
N LEU A 183 17.07 15.70 3.13
CA LEU A 183 18.41 15.58 3.72
C LEU A 183 19.34 16.71 3.28
N GLY A 184 19.25 17.13 2.01
CA GLY A 184 20.08 18.21 1.46
C GLY A 184 19.79 19.59 2.05
N ALA A 185 18.64 19.80 2.69
CA ALA A 185 18.32 21.03 3.40
C ALA A 185 18.47 20.88 4.92
N THR A 186 17.97 19.79 5.50
CA THR A 186 17.89 19.61 6.96
C THR A 186 19.14 19.00 7.58
N GLY A 187 19.98 18.34 6.79
CA GLY A 187 21.10 17.53 7.29
C GLY A 187 20.69 16.30 8.11
N THR A 188 19.39 15.98 8.17
CA THR A 188 18.85 14.88 8.97
C THR A 188 18.21 13.82 8.08
N TYR A 189 18.66 12.58 8.21
CA TYR A 189 18.11 11.45 7.45
C TYR A 189 16.94 10.81 8.20
N TYR A 190 15.75 11.35 7.95
CA TYR A 190 14.50 10.82 8.49
C TYR A 190 13.31 11.25 7.60
N PHE A 191 12.34 10.36 7.45
CA PHE A 191 11.01 10.66 6.87
C PHE A 191 9.94 10.10 7.79
N PRO A 192 8.76 10.73 7.89
CA PRO A 192 7.62 10.18 8.61
C PRO A 192 7.36 8.71 8.27
N GLY A 193 7.28 7.83 9.27
CA GLY A 193 7.05 6.38 9.10
C GLY A 193 8.33 5.52 8.94
N MET A 194 9.51 6.12 8.76
CA MET A 194 10.74 5.38 8.48
C MET A 194 11.10 4.35 9.57
N TRP A 195 10.85 4.63 10.85
CA TRP A 195 11.25 3.73 11.94
C TRP A 195 10.41 2.45 11.97
N THR A 196 9.14 2.56 11.62
CA THR A 196 8.18 1.45 11.67
C THR A 196 7.91 0.80 10.30
N ALA A 197 8.41 1.36 9.20
CA ALA A 197 8.24 0.83 7.85
C ALA A 197 8.60 -0.67 7.75
N ILE A 198 9.59 -1.13 8.52
CA ILE A 198 10.01 -2.53 8.57
C ILE A 198 8.94 -3.49 9.13
N LEU A 199 8.00 -3.00 9.94
CA LEU A 199 7.01 -3.81 10.66
C LEU A 199 6.02 -4.50 9.71
N PRO A 200 5.38 -3.82 8.74
CA PRO A 200 4.61 -4.51 7.71
C PRO A 200 5.50 -5.23 6.68
N MET A 201 6.72 -4.72 6.43
CA MET A 201 7.61 -5.26 5.41
C MET A 201 8.06 -6.69 5.68
N ILE A 202 8.54 -6.97 6.89
CA ILE A 202 9.06 -8.30 7.25
C ILE A 202 8.02 -9.42 6.99
N PRO A 203 6.81 -9.37 7.58
CA PRO A 203 5.80 -10.39 7.33
C PRO A 203 5.29 -10.35 5.88
N GLY A 204 5.23 -9.17 5.22
CA GLY A 204 4.78 -9.04 3.83
C GLY A 204 5.72 -9.72 2.83
N ILE A 205 7.02 -9.41 2.91
CA ILE A 205 8.07 -10.07 2.12
C ILE A 205 8.10 -11.57 2.40
N TYR A 206 8.02 -11.96 3.67
CA TYR A 206 8.00 -13.38 4.03
C TYR A 206 6.76 -14.09 3.48
N ALA A 207 5.59 -13.43 3.45
CA ALA A 207 4.39 -13.99 2.85
C ALA A 207 4.57 -14.26 1.36
N ILE A 208 5.12 -13.29 0.61
CA ILE A 208 5.41 -13.46 -0.82
C ILE A 208 6.31 -14.69 -1.04
N TYR A 209 7.42 -14.76 -0.30
CA TYR A 209 8.34 -15.91 -0.36
C TYR A 209 7.62 -17.24 -0.07
N ARG A 210 6.83 -17.29 1.01
CA ARG A 210 6.13 -18.52 1.44
C ARG A 210 5.08 -18.96 0.43
N LEU A 211 4.29 -18.05 -0.13
CA LEU A 211 3.25 -18.36 -1.09
C LEU A 211 3.83 -18.86 -2.42
N PHE A 212 4.92 -18.26 -2.90
CA PHE A 212 5.62 -18.77 -4.08
C PHE A 212 6.26 -20.15 -3.84
N LYS A 213 6.87 -20.36 -2.67
CA LYS A 213 7.45 -21.67 -2.31
C LYS A 213 6.38 -22.76 -2.31
N LEU A 214 5.21 -22.50 -1.72
CA LEU A 214 4.09 -23.43 -1.71
C LEU A 214 3.58 -23.75 -3.12
N ASN A 215 3.30 -22.72 -3.92
CA ASN A 215 2.85 -22.92 -5.30
C ASN A 215 3.86 -23.71 -6.16
N ARG A 216 5.17 -23.58 -5.91
CA ARG A 216 6.18 -24.41 -6.57
C ARG A 216 6.13 -25.87 -6.12
N LEU A 217 6.04 -26.12 -4.82
CA LEU A 217 5.99 -27.49 -4.28
C LEU A 217 4.76 -28.27 -4.73
N GLU A 218 3.65 -27.58 -4.99
CA GLU A 218 2.41 -28.20 -5.47
C GLU A 218 2.40 -28.47 -6.98
N ARG A 219 3.38 -27.95 -7.73
CA ARG A 219 3.53 -28.18 -9.18
C ARG A 219 4.51 -29.31 -9.52
N VAL A 220 5.28 -29.78 -8.53
CA VAL A 220 6.18 -30.94 -8.63
C VAL A 220 5.40 -32.18 -8.20
#